data_AF-A0A0C2CYZ7-F1
#
_entry.id   AF-A0A0C2CYZ7-F1
#
_cell.length_a   1.000
_cell.length_b   1.000
_cell.length_c   1.000
_cell.angle_alpha   90.00
_cell.angle_beta   90.00
_cell.angle_gamma   90.00
#
_symmetry.space_group_name_H-M   'P 1'
#
loop_
_entity.id
_entity.type
_entity.pdbx_description
1 polymer ?
#
loop_
_entity_poly.entity_id
_entity_poly.type
_entity_poly.pdbx_seq_one_letter_code
_entity_poly.pdbx_strand_id
1 'polypeptide(L)'
;MSELYRDLLERFEELKQRQDSQIAAESDSTRLRRLAKNDPSIAEIMQQLVDTVKQAANSFKTCALLAGSSMPQAQHHMRELDHIMLELECAAVIK
;
A
#
# COMPACT_ATOMS: atom_id res chain seq x y z
N MET A 1 -30.45 15.79 30.40
CA MET A 1 -29.41 14.81 30.02
C MET A 1 -28.62 14.43 31.25
N SER A 2 -28.46 13.13 31.53
CA SER A 2 -27.69 12.60 32.66
C SER A 2 -26.21 12.96 32.55
N GLU A 3 -25.52 13.24 33.66
CA GLU A 3 -24.06 13.44 33.70
C GLU A 3 -23.31 12.23 33.13
N LEU A 4 -23.77 11.01 33.44
CA LEU A 4 -23.20 9.77 32.90
C LEU A 4 -23.25 9.71 31.36
N TYR A 5 -24.28 10.27 30.74
CA TYR A 5 -24.38 10.30 29.30
C TYR A 5 -23.43 11.34 28.68
N ARG A 6 -23.20 12.45 29.39
CA ARG A 6 -22.27 13.50 28.99
C ARG A 6 -20.82 13.01 29.07
N ASP A 7 -20.45 12.37 30.18
CA ASP A 7 -19.15 11.72 30.37
C ASP A 7 -18.89 10.63 29.33
N LEU A 8 -19.93 9.86 28.97
CA LEU A 8 -19.81 8.82 27.95
C LEU A 8 -19.50 9.42 26.57
N LEU A 9 -20.20 10.48 26.18
CA LEU A 9 -19.96 11.18 24.91
C LEU A 9 -18.55 11.77 24.86
N GLU A 10 -18.11 12.43 25.94
CA GLU A 10 -16.78 13.03 26.02
C GLU A 10 -15.67 11.98 25.86
N ARG A 11 -15.82 10.81 26.49
CA ARG A 11 -14.89 9.67 26.31
C ARG A 11 -14.89 9.10 24.89
N PHE A 12 -16.04 9.06 24.22
CA PHE A 12 -16.11 8.63 22.82
C PHE A 12 -15.41 9.63 21.89
N GLU A 13 -15.59 10.93 22.13
CA GLU A 13 -14.92 12.00 21.40
C GLU A 13 -13.39 11.89 21.56
N GLU A 14 -12.90 11.70 22.79
CA GLU A 14 -11.47 11.49 23.08
C GLU A 14 -10.90 10.24 22.40
N LEU A 15 -11.64 9.12 22.44
CA LEU A 15 -11.23 7.88 21.79
C LEU A 15 -11.10 8.06 20.28
N LYS A 16 -12.08 8.74 19.66
CA LYS A 16 -12.06 9.06 18.24
C LYS A 16 -10.89 9.96 17.89
N GLN A 17 -10.65 11.03 18.64
CA GLN A 17 -9.53 11.94 18.43
C GLN A 17 -8.16 11.24 18.52
N ARG A 18 -8.01 10.31 19.48
CA ARG A 18 -6.79 9.50 19.62
C ARG A 18 -6.60 8.56 18.44
N GLN A 19 -7.68 7.94 17.96
CA GLN A 19 -7.65 7.07 16.78
C GLN A 19 -7.24 7.86 15.52
N ASP A 20 -7.86 9.02 15.29
CA ASP A 20 -7.58 9.87 14.13
C ASP A 20 -6.12 10.37 14.15
N SER A 21 -5.61 10.73 15.34
CA SER A 21 -4.21 11.13 15.51
C SER A 21 -3.23 9.99 15.23
N GLN A 22 -3.55 8.76 15.63
CA GLN A 22 -2.74 7.58 15.30
C GLN A 22 -2.76 7.26 13.81
N ILE A 23 -3.91 7.41 13.15
CA ILE A 23 -4.03 7.22 11.70
C ILE A 23 -3.24 8.28 10.93
N ALA A 24 -3.26 9.55 11.38
CA ALA A 24 -2.55 10.65 10.75
C ALA A 24 -1.02 10.53 10.90
N ALA A 25 -0.54 9.97 12.02
CA ALA A 25 0.89 9.75 12.27
C ALA A 25 1.45 8.47 11.61
N GLU A 26 0.58 7.61 11.08
CA GLU A 26 0.96 6.34 10.50
C GLU A 26 1.34 6.49 9.02
N SER A 27 2.47 5.90 8.62
CA SER A 27 2.84 5.75 7.20
C SER A 27 1.79 4.94 6.44
N ASP A 28 1.50 5.32 5.20
CA ASP A 28 0.55 4.62 4.33
C ASP A 28 0.83 3.11 4.21
N SER A 29 2.11 2.71 4.25
CA SER A 29 2.53 1.29 4.23
C SER A 29 2.11 0.51 5.47
N THR A 30 2.10 1.14 6.65
CA THR A 30 1.65 0.52 7.90
C THR A 30 0.13 0.48 7.95
N ARG A 31 -0.53 1.54 7.42
CA ARG A 31 -2.00 1.60 7.30
C ARG A 31 -2.53 0.51 6.39
N LEU A 32 -1.93 0.32 5.21
CA LEU A 32 -2.27 -0.74 4.26
C LEU A 32 -2.10 -2.14 4.88
N ARG A 33 -0.99 -2.39 5.58
CA ARG A 33 -0.76 -3.68 6.27
C ARG A 33 -1.80 -3.96 7.34
N ARG A 34 -2.20 -2.96 8.13
CA ARG A 34 -3.25 -3.12 9.13
C ARG A 34 -4.60 -3.43 8.48
N LEU A 35 -4.95 -2.72 7.41
CA LEU A 35 -6.17 -2.97 6.65
C LEU A 35 -6.20 -4.38 6.08
N ALA A 36 -5.11 -4.83 5.45
CA ALA A 36 -5.00 -6.17 4.90
C ALA A 36 -5.01 -7.28 5.96
N LYS A 37 -4.53 -7.00 7.18
CA LYS A 37 -4.65 -7.93 8.31
C LYS A 37 -6.09 -8.07 8.82
N ASN A 38 -6.85 -6.99 8.79
CA ASN A 38 -8.22 -6.95 9.29
C ASN A 38 -9.25 -7.40 8.24
N ASP A 39 -8.94 -7.24 6.96
CA ASP A 39 -9.82 -7.56 5.83
C ASP A 39 -9.09 -8.44 4.79
N PRO A 40 -9.45 -9.74 4.68
CA PRO A 40 -8.87 -10.65 3.69
C PRO A 40 -9.04 -10.20 2.23
N SER A 41 -10.09 -9.45 1.91
CA SER A 41 -10.31 -8.96 0.54
C SER A 41 -9.27 -7.91 0.14
N ILE A 42 -8.82 -7.09 1.10
CA ILE A 42 -7.75 -6.11 0.89
C ILE A 42 -6.42 -6.82 0.66
N ALA A 43 -6.14 -7.89 1.42
CA ALA A 43 -4.96 -8.72 1.20
C ALA A 43 -4.94 -9.34 -0.21
N GLU A 44 -6.09 -9.86 -0.67
CA GLU A 44 -6.24 -10.42 -2.01
C GLU A 44 -6.01 -9.37 -3.11
N ILE A 45 -6.62 -8.18 -2.98
CA ILE A 45 -6.43 -7.08 -3.93
C ILE A 45 -4.97 -6.62 -3.97
N MET A 46 -4.31 -6.51 -2.82
CA MET A 46 -2.88 -6.16 -2.75
C MET A 46 -2.00 -7.20 -3.46
N GLN A 47 -2.30 -8.48 -3.28
CA GLN A 47 -1.59 -9.55 -3.98
C GLN A 47 -1.82 -9.49 -5.50
N GLN A 48 -3.08 -9.30 -5.94
CA GLN A 48 -3.41 -9.15 -7.35
C GLN A 48 -2.71 -7.93 -7.99
N LEU A 49 -2.59 -6.83 -7.25
CA LEU A 49 -1.85 -5.65 -7.71
C LEU A 49 -0.36 -5.96 -7.91
N VAL A 50 0.28 -6.64 -6.94
CA VAL A 50 1.68 -7.07 -7.04
C VAL A 50 1.89 -7.96 -8.26
N ASP A 51 1.01 -8.93 -8.47
CA ASP A 51 1.13 -9.88 -9.58
C ASP A 51 0.93 -9.18 -10.95
N THR A 52 -0.01 -8.23 -11.01
CA THR A 52 -0.24 -7.41 -12.21
C THR A 52 0.98 -6.56 -12.55
N VAL A 53 1.57 -5.90 -11.55
CA VAL A 53 2.77 -5.06 -11.75
C VAL A 53 3.97 -5.92 -12.14
N LYS A 54 4.13 -7.12 -11.56
CA LYS A 54 5.15 -8.09 -11.97
C LYS A 54 5.00 -8.49 -13.43
N GLN A 55 3.78 -8.79 -13.87
CA GLN A 55 3.51 -9.15 -15.26
C GLN A 55 3.80 -7.98 -16.21
N ALA A 56 3.39 -6.76 -15.84
CA ALA A 56 3.69 -5.55 -16.61
C ALA A 56 5.19 -5.29 -16.71
N ALA A 57 5.93 -5.43 -15.60
CA ALA A 57 7.39 -5.27 -15.57
C ALA A 57 8.10 -6.31 -16.46
N ASN A 58 7.67 -7.57 -16.43
CA ASN A 58 8.20 -8.62 -17.30
C ASN A 58 7.91 -8.35 -18.78
N SER A 59 6.71 -7.85 -19.08
CA SER A 59 6.33 -7.46 -20.44
C SER A 59 7.19 -6.29 -20.93
N PHE A 60 7.41 -5.29 -20.08
CA PHE A 60 8.32 -4.18 -20.36
C PHE A 60 9.75 -4.66 -20.62
N LYS A 61 10.30 -5.54 -19.77
CA LYS A 61 11.64 -6.11 -19.95
C LYS A 61 11.77 -6.87 -21.27
N THR A 62 10.75 -7.62 -21.66
CA THR A 62 10.70 -8.33 -22.93
C THR A 62 10.69 -7.36 -24.11
N CYS A 63 9.82 -6.33 -24.07
CA CYS A 63 9.76 -5.30 -25.10
C CYS A 63 11.08 -4.52 -25.21
N ALA A 64 11.69 -4.14 -24.09
CA ALA A 64 12.97 -3.45 -24.05
C ALA A 64 14.10 -4.30 -24.67
N LEU A 65 14.12 -5.60 -24.38
CA LEU A 65 15.09 -6.53 -24.98
C LEU A 65 14.92 -6.63 -26.50
N LEU A 66 13.68 -6.78 -26.97
CA LEU A 66 13.35 -6.89 -28.39
C LEU A 66 13.62 -5.59 -29.16
N ALA A 67 13.34 -4.44 -28.54
CA ALA A 67 13.57 -3.13 -29.12
C ALA A 67 15.08 -2.79 -29.19
N GLY A 68 15.90 -3.37 -28.32
CA GLY A 68 17.35 -3.14 -28.29
C GLY A 68 17.70 -1.65 -28.16
N SER A 69 18.50 -1.11 -29.08
CA SER A 69 18.91 0.29 -29.07
C SER A 69 17.78 1.27 -29.45
N SER A 70 16.63 0.80 -29.92
CA SER A 70 15.50 1.66 -30.33
C SER A 70 14.67 2.18 -29.16
N MET A 71 14.91 1.68 -27.94
CA MET A 71 14.24 2.14 -26.72
C MET A 71 15.24 2.88 -25.81
N PRO A 72 15.47 4.19 -26.05
CA PRO A 72 16.31 4.98 -25.17
C PRO A 72 15.70 4.98 -23.75
N GLN A 73 16.56 4.96 -22.73
CA GLN A 73 16.17 4.94 -21.30
C GLN A 73 15.52 3.63 -20.79
N ALA A 74 15.46 2.56 -21.58
CA ALA A 74 14.92 1.27 -21.11
C ALA A 74 15.55 0.79 -19.78
N GLN A 75 16.87 0.96 -19.62
CA GLN A 75 17.57 0.61 -18.37
C GLN A 75 17.19 1.50 -17.17
N HIS A 76 16.77 2.74 -17.41
CA HIS A 76 16.31 3.63 -16.35
C HIS A 76 14.93 3.19 -15.87
N HIS A 77 14.00 3.00 -16.80
CA HIS A 77 12.65 2.53 -16.48
C HIS A 77 12.63 1.13 -15.85
N MET A 78 13.55 0.23 -16.26
CA MET A 78 13.71 -1.05 -15.58
C MET A 78 14.07 -0.87 -14.10
N ARG A 79 14.97 0.05 -13.77
CA ARG A 79 15.37 0.33 -12.37
C ARG A 79 14.23 0.96 -11.57
N GLU A 80 13.47 1.87 -12.17
CA GLU A 80 12.26 2.44 -11.52
C GLU A 80 11.21 1.36 -11.25
N LEU A 81 10.95 0.47 -12.22
CA LEU A 81 10.02 -0.64 -12.04
C LEU A 81 10.47 -1.62 -10.96
N ASP A 82 11.77 -1.95 -10.91
CA ASP A 82 12.32 -2.81 -9.86
C ASP A 82 12.19 -2.14 -8.48
N HIS A 83 12.34 -0.82 -8.39
CA HIS A 83 12.14 -0.07 -7.13
C HIS A 83 10.67 -0.05 -6.69
N ILE A 84 9.73 0.26 -7.60
CA ILE A 84 8.29 0.23 -7.33
C ILE A 84 7.86 -1.17 -6.87
N MET A 85 8.37 -2.21 -7.51
CA MET A 85 8.08 -3.60 -7.15
C MET A 85 8.57 -3.93 -5.73
N LEU A 86 9.77 -3.46 -5.35
CA LEU A 86 10.30 -3.63 -3.99
C LEU A 86 9.40 -2.95 -2.94
N GLU A 87 8.95 -1.72 -3.20
CA GLU A 87 8.06 -0.99 -2.29
C GLU A 87 6.70 -1.67 -2.15
N LEU A 88 6.13 -2.13 -3.25
CA LEU A 88 4.87 -2.88 -3.26
C LEU A 88 4.99 -4.19 -2.50
N GLU A 89 6.06 -4.96 -2.69
CA GLU A 89 6.31 -6.19 -1.94
C GLU A 89 6.49 -5.90 -0.45
N CYS A 90 7.21 -4.84 -0.07
CA CYS A 90 7.35 -4.43 1.34
C CYS A 90 6.01 -4.07 1.98
N ALA A 91 5.11 -3.44 1.22
CA ALA A 91 3.76 -3.10 1.66
C ALA A 91 2.85 -4.34 1.72
N ALA A 92 3.02 -5.29 0.79
CA ALA A 92 2.23 -6.52 0.69
C ALA A 92 2.72 -7.65 1.60
N VAL A 93 3.91 -7.55 2.22
CA VAL A 93 4.36 -8.50 3.25
C VAL A 93 3.45 -8.37 4.48
N ILE A 94 2.43 -9.21 4.48
CA ILE A 94 1.57 -9.51 5.62
C ILE A 94 2.16 -10.78 6.23
N LYS A 95 3.09 -10.63 7.18
CA LYS A 95 3.51 -11.71 8.09
C LYS A 95 2.84 -11.52 9.44
#